data_AF-A0A2V9LWU2-F1
#
_entry.id   AF-A0A2V9LWU2-F1
#
_cell.length_a   1.000
_cell.length_b   1.000
_cell.length_c   1.000
_cell.angle_alpha   90.00
_cell.angle_beta   90.00
_cell.angle_gamma   90.00
#
_symmetry.space_group_name_H-M   'P 1'
#
loop_
_entity.id
_entity.type
_entity.pdbx_description
1 polymer ?
#
loop_
_entity_poly.entity_id
_entity_poly.type
_entity_poly.pdbx_seq_one_letter_code
_entity_poly.pdbx_strand_id
1 'polypeptide(L)'
;MDLVSTVKGEAAEGVAADQRPPEKMVSPRPASVRLLSLDAFRGFTMFWIVGGTSLMLGLQNLGHNSALDTIVDQLQHTDWQGLRFYDLIWPCFMLMTGMSLPFSYAKRSQTQTQWQIFLRVLRRVVVLFLLGSLRTSVQLGSPYLVELSSALQPIAISYLAAFLLVRQSTKVQAAAGASILVGYAILLAFVPATGVPAGSYQRGANLVLSADLAVLGRALPEGWGTVLSVIPTISTTILGLLIGKLLMSSRPARGKIRILGAVGVSGVALGWMM
;
A
#
# COMPACT_ATOMS: atom_id res chain seq x y z
N MET A 1 -30.30 -57.74 -81.75
CA MET A 1 -30.07 -57.91 -80.29
C MET A 1 -29.03 -56.88 -79.88
N ASP A 2 -29.35 -55.59 -79.77
CA ASP A 2 -30.50 -54.90 -79.09
C ASP A 2 -30.25 -54.79 -77.58
N LEU A 3 -30.49 -53.66 -76.89
CA LEU A 3 -30.91 -52.29 -77.24
C LEU A 3 -30.67 -51.40 -75.98
N VAL A 4 -30.45 -50.07 -76.11
CA VAL A 4 -30.87 -49.01 -75.11
C VAL A 4 -30.19 -49.04 -73.70
N SER A 5 -29.91 -47.94 -72.95
CA SER A 5 -29.84 -46.48 -73.23
C SER A 5 -29.10 -45.68 -72.13
N THR A 6 -28.31 -44.69 -72.55
CA THR A 6 -28.32 -43.26 -72.13
C THR A 6 -28.58 -42.82 -70.68
N VAL A 7 -27.51 -42.43 -69.96
CA VAL A 7 -27.40 -41.32 -68.97
C VAL A 7 -25.92 -40.85 -69.00
N LYS A 8 -25.46 -39.59 -69.10
CA LYS A 8 -25.99 -38.20 -69.16
C LYS A 8 -26.15 -37.41 -67.84
N GLY A 9 -25.19 -36.53 -67.54
CA GLY A 9 -25.17 -35.56 -66.42
C GLY A 9 -24.20 -36.00 -65.30
N GLU A 10 -23.47 -35.13 -64.59
CA GLU A 10 -23.32 -33.65 -64.63
C GLU A 10 -21.84 -33.25 -64.41
N ALA A 11 -21.52 -31.95 -64.46
CA ALA A 11 -20.16 -31.43 -64.36
C ALA A 11 -19.63 -31.35 -62.91
N ALA A 12 -18.32 -31.54 -62.75
CA ALA A 12 -17.60 -31.22 -61.52
C ALA A 12 -16.82 -29.92 -61.70
N GLU A 13 -17.26 -28.84 -61.05
CA GLU A 13 -16.58 -27.54 -61.09
C GLU A 13 -15.22 -27.57 -60.36
N GLY A 14 -14.27 -26.76 -60.83
CA GLY A 14 -12.95 -26.65 -60.21
C GLY A 14 -13.02 -25.88 -58.89
N VAL A 15 -12.79 -26.57 -57.77
CA VAL A 15 -12.69 -25.95 -56.44
C VAL A 15 -11.44 -25.05 -56.39
N ALA A 16 -11.65 -23.73 -56.43
CA ALA A 16 -10.59 -22.75 -56.30
C ALA A 16 -9.93 -22.82 -54.90
N ALA A 17 -8.60 -22.74 -54.87
CA ALA A 17 -7.84 -22.81 -53.61
C ALA A 17 -8.02 -21.51 -52.79
N ASP A 18 -8.68 -21.62 -51.64
CA ASP A 18 -8.90 -20.54 -50.67
C ASP A 18 -7.59 -20.14 -49.97
N GLN A 19 -6.78 -19.31 -50.63
CA GLN A 19 -5.54 -18.75 -50.09
C GLN A 19 -5.79 -17.57 -49.14
N ARG A 20 -6.54 -17.81 -48.05
CA ARG A 20 -6.59 -16.86 -46.94
C ARG A 20 -5.20 -16.74 -46.28
N PRO A 21 -4.66 -15.52 -46.08
CA PRO A 21 -3.35 -15.33 -45.48
C PRO A 21 -3.33 -15.83 -44.03
N PRO A 22 -2.19 -16.35 -43.54
CA PRO A 22 -2.12 -16.97 -42.22
C PRO A 22 -2.52 -15.98 -41.13
N GLU A 23 -3.59 -16.32 -40.39
CA GLU A 23 -4.08 -15.53 -39.28
C GLU A 23 -2.95 -15.40 -38.24
N LYS A 24 -2.58 -14.15 -37.92
CA LYS A 24 -1.54 -13.88 -36.92
C LYS A 24 -2.06 -14.33 -35.56
N MET A 25 -1.66 -15.53 -35.13
CA MET A 25 -1.93 -16.06 -33.80
C MET A 25 -1.47 -15.04 -32.74
N VAL A 26 -2.43 -14.26 -32.23
CA VAL A 26 -2.21 -13.35 -31.11
C VAL A 26 -2.05 -14.24 -29.88
N SER A 27 -0.79 -14.52 -29.54
CA SER A 27 -0.45 -15.35 -28.39
C SER A 27 -1.20 -14.84 -27.14
N PRO A 28 -1.92 -15.73 -26.43
CA PRO A 28 -2.82 -15.30 -25.37
C PRO A 28 -2.02 -14.56 -24.30
N ARG A 29 -2.31 -13.26 -24.15
CA ARG A 29 -1.63 -12.40 -23.17
C ARG A 29 -1.71 -13.09 -21.81
N PRO A 30 -0.58 -13.35 -21.11
CA PRO A 30 -0.60 -14.10 -19.87
C PRO A 30 -1.54 -13.42 -18.89
N ALA A 31 -2.61 -14.13 -18.51
CA ALA A 31 -3.68 -13.57 -17.70
C ALA A 31 -3.09 -13.01 -16.42
N SER A 32 -3.31 -11.71 -16.16
CA SER A 32 -2.68 -11.04 -15.02
C SER A 32 -3.27 -11.59 -13.72
N VAL A 33 -2.61 -12.60 -13.14
CA VAL A 33 -3.04 -13.29 -11.93
C VAL A 33 -3.26 -12.25 -10.83
N ARG A 34 -4.53 -12.01 -10.48
CA ARG A 34 -4.88 -11.16 -9.35
C ARG A 34 -4.56 -11.95 -8.08
N LEU A 35 -3.79 -11.35 -7.17
CA LEU A 35 -3.56 -11.95 -5.86
C LEU A 35 -4.83 -11.75 -5.01
N LEU A 36 -5.70 -12.76 -5.03
CA LEU A 36 -6.96 -12.75 -4.27
C LEU A 36 -6.73 -12.45 -2.78
N SER A 37 -5.63 -12.96 -2.21
CA SER A 37 -5.21 -12.65 -0.83
C SER A 37 -4.86 -11.17 -0.61
N LEU A 38 -4.32 -10.47 -1.61
CA LEU A 38 -4.00 -9.04 -1.53
C LEU A 38 -5.25 -8.16 -1.67
N ASP A 39 -6.18 -8.54 -2.56
CA ASP A 39 -7.48 -7.88 -2.67
C ASP A 39 -8.35 -8.11 -1.41
N ALA A 40 -8.33 -9.32 -0.84
CA ALA A 40 -9.01 -9.65 0.42
C ALA A 40 -8.40 -8.90 1.62
N PHE A 41 -7.07 -8.85 1.73
CA PHE A 41 -6.40 -8.07 2.78
C PHE A 41 -6.72 -6.58 2.66
N ARG A 42 -6.79 -6.03 1.43
CA ARG A 42 -7.27 -4.65 1.23
C ARG A 42 -8.72 -4.47 1.71
N GLY A 43 -9.60 -5.41 1.42
CA GLY A 43 -11.00 -5.39 1.89
C GLY A 43 -11.08 -5.34 3.42
N PHE A 44 -10.34 -6.22 4.10
CA PHE A 44 -10.24 -6.26 5.56
C PHE A 44 -9.72 -4.95 6.15
N THR A 45 -8.64 -4.38 5.63
CA THR A 45 -8.08 -3.13 6.15
C THR A 45 -8.98 -1.92 5.85
N MET A 46 -9.68 -1.89 4.71
CA MET A 46 -10.67 -0.84 4.41
C MET A 46 -11.94 -0.96 5.27
N PHE A 47 -12.36 -2.19 5.62
CA PHE A 47 -13.44 -2.42 6.59
C PHE A 47 -13.10 -1.81 7.96
N TRP A 48 -11.90 -2.05 8.48
CA TRP A 48 -11.48 -1.46 9.76
C TRP A 48 -11.37 0.07 9.72
N ILE A 49 -10.79 0.65 8.66
CA ILE A 49 -10.64 2.11 8.52
C ILE A 49 -11.99 2.86 8.45
N VAL A 50 -13.06 2.22 7.96
CA VAL A 50 -14.37 2.87 7.75
C VAL A 50 -15.43 2.43 8.77
N GLY A 51 -15.42 1.17 9.19
CA GLY A 51 -16.43 0.56 10.07
C GLY A 51 -15.94 0.10 11.43
N GLY A 52 -14.64 0.20 11.73
CA GLY A 52 -14.05 -0.26 13.00
C GLY A 52 -14.70 0.38 14.22
N THR A 53 -14.88 1.70 14.21
CA THR A 53 -15.57 2.44 15.27
C THR A 53 -17.01 1.98 15.47
N SER A 54 -17.75 1.72 14.38
CA SER A 54 -19.14 1.25 14.45
C SER A 54 -19.24 -0.16 15.04
N LEU A 55 -18.28 -1.04 14.72
CA LEU A 55 -18.20 -2.38 15.30
C LEU A 55 -17.83 -2.32 16.79
N MET A 56 -16.88 -1.46 17.18
CA MET A 56 -16.50 -1.26 18.58
C MET A 56 -17.67 -0.75 19.43
N LEU A 57 -18.39 0.27 18.95
CA LEU A 57 -19.60 0.78 19.62
C LEU A 57 -20.71 -0.29 19.68
N GLY A 58 -20.88 -1.08 18.61
CA GLY A 58 -21.79 -2.22 18.59
C GLY A 58 -21.45 -3.27 19.66
N LEU A 59 -20.18 -3.62 19.82
CA LEU A 59 -19.70 -4.56 20.83
C LEU A 59 -19.89 -4.04 22.26
N GLN A 60 -19.58 -2.76 22.51
CA GLN A 60 -19.81 -2.12 23.82
C GLN A 60 -21.30 -2.14 24.23
N ASN A 61 -22.21 -1.96 23.27
CA ASN A 61 -23.65 -2.01 23.50
C ASN A 61 -24.23 -3.42 23.73
N LEU A 62 -23.44 -4.50 23.53
CA LEU A 62 -23.86 -5.87 23.86
C LEU A 62 -23.65 -6.25 25.34
N GLY A 63 -23.07 -5.34 26.12
CA GLY A 63 -22.83 -5.52 27.56
C GLY A 63 -21.43 -6.04 27.90
N HIS A 64 -21.07 -5.93 29.18
CA HIS A 64 -19.75 -6.28 29.68
C HIS A 64 -19.60 -7.78 29.96
N ASN A 65 -18.45 -8.32 29.56
CA ASN A 65 -18.03 -9.70 29.73
C ASN A 65 -16.52 -9.72 29.41
N SER A 66 -15.70 -10.37 30.23
CA SER A 66 -14.23 -10.37 30.09
C SER A 66 -13.72 -10.67 28.67
N ALA A 67 -14.41 -11.54 27.92
CA ALA A 67 -14.10 -11.81 26.52
C ALA A 67 -14.42 -10.63 25.58
N LEU A 68 -15.56 -9.94 25.76
CA LEU A 68 -15.95 -8.76 24.98
C LEU A 68 -15.07 -7.56 25.34
N ASP A 69 -14.82 -7.33 26.63
CA ASP A 69 -13.99 -6.22 27.10
C ASP A 69 -12.54 -6.37 26.61
N THR A 70 -11.99 -7.59 26.59
CA THR A 70 -10.66 -7.88 26.00
C THR A 70 -10.63 -7.64 24.48
N ILE A 71 -11.72 -7.92 23.76
CA ILE A 71 -11.82 -7.61 22.32
C ILE A 71 -11.89 -6.09 22.13
N VAL A 72 -12.74 -5.38 22.88
CA VAL A 72 -12.90 -3.92 22.79
C VAL A 72 -11.58 -3.20 23.09
N ASP A 73 -10.80 -3.67 24.07
CA ASP A 73 -9.47 -3.14 24.37
C ASP A 73 -8.53 -3.19 23.15
N GLN A 74 -8.53 -4.31 22.42
CA GLN A 74 -7.73 -4.48 21.20
C GLN A 74 -8.25 -3.69 19.99
N LEU A 75 -9.49 -3.21 20.03
CA LEU A 75 -10.07 -2.32 19.02
C LEU A 75 -9.88 -0.82 19.35
N GLN A 76 -9.21 -0.51 20.47
CA GLN A 76 -8.78 0.84 20.81
C GLN A 76 -7.29 1.02 20.51
N HIS A 77 -6.85 2.27 20.46
CA HIS A 77 -5.43 2.63 20.41
C HIS A 77 -4.80 2.56 21.82
N THR A 78 -3.48 2.40 21.93
CA THR A 78 -2.79 2.59 23.23
C THR A 78 -2.60 4.08 23.54
N ASP A 79 -2.73 4.48 24.82
CA ASP A 79 -2.61 5.89 25.25
C ASP A 79 -1.26 6.55 24.91
N TRP A 80 -0.16 5.79 25.00
CA TRP A 80 1.18 6.29 24.70
C TRP A 80 2.21 5.19 24.40
N GLN A 81 2.18 4.09 25.15
CA GLN A 81 3.11 2.97 25.03
C GLN A 81 2.36 1.65 24.93
N GLY A 82 2.92 0.70 24.18
CA GLY A 82 2.35 -0.60 23.89
C GLY A 82 2.09 -0.80 22.40
N LEU A 83 1.27 -1.81 22.09
CA LEU A 83 0.82 -2.13 20.74
C LEU A 83 -0.50 -2.90 20.82
N ARG A 84 -1.62 -2.31 20.37
CA ARG A 84 -2.91 -2.98 20.21
C ARG A 84 -3.13 -3.36 18.75
N PHE A 85 -4.06 -4.28 18.48
CA PHE A 85 -4.42 -4.68 17.12
C PHE A 85 -4.81 -3.48 16.23
N TYR A 86 -5.53 -2.49 16.79
CA TYR A 86 -5.97 -1.32 16.04
C TYR A 86 -4.79 -0.46 15.51
N ASP A 87 -3.68 -0.39 16.25
CA ASP A 87 -2.48 0.36 15.84
C ASP A 87 -1.81 -0.24 14.59
N LEU A 88 -1.94 -1.57 14.39
CA LEU A 88 -1.37 -2.29 13.26
C LEU A 88 -2.10 -2.04 11.92
N ILE A 89 -3.32 -1.46 11.94
CA ILE A 89 -4.12 -1.19 10.73
C ILE A 89 -3.34 -0.30 9.75
N TRP A 90 -2.72 0.77 10.23
CA TRP A 90 -2.00 1.73 9.39
C TRP A 90 -0.70 1.13 8.79
N PRO A 91 0.25 0.57 9.58
CA PRO A 91 1.40 -0.15 9.04
C PRO A 91 1.02 -1.23 8.02
N CYS A 92 -0.02 -2.03 8.29
CA CYS A 92 -0.54 -3.04 7.36
C CYS A 92 -1.04 -2.42 6.05
N PHE A 93 -1.80 -1.34 6.11
CA PHE A 93 -2.30 -0.64 4.91
C PHE A 93 -1.16 -0.09 4.04
N MET A 94 -0.12 0.46 4.66
CA MET A 94 1.01 1.06 3.96
C MET A 94 1.95 -0.01 3.36
N LEU A 95 2.19 -1.10 4.10
CA LEU A 95 2.91 -2.28 3.61
C LEU A 95 2.21 -2.91 2.40
N MET A 96 0.89 -3.12 2.48
CA MET A 96 0.05 -3.61 1.39
C MET A 96 0.05 -2.65 0.18
N THR A 97 -0.04 -1.35 0.43
CA THR A 97 -0.02 -0.32 -0.63
C THR A 97 1.30 -0.40 -1.42
N GLY A 98 2.43 -0.50 -0.73
CA GLY A 98 3.73 -0.77 -1.35
C GLY A 98 3.78 -2.10 -2.11
N MET A 99 3.24 -3.17 -1.52
CA MET A 99 3.21 -4.52 -2.09
C MET A 99 2.43 -4.59 -3.41
N SER A 100 1.38 -3.78 -3.57
CA SER A 100 0.59 -3.68 -4.81
C SER A 100 1.32 -2.99 -5.97
N LEU A 101 2.30 -2.13 -5.64
CA LEU A 101 2.96 -1.21 -6.57
C LEU A 101 3.70 -1.93 -7.72
N PRO A 102 4.58 -2.94 -7.49
CA PRO A 102 5.31 -3.58 -8.58
C PRO A 102 4.39 -4.40 -9.53
N PHE A 103 3.30 -4.98 -9.03
CA PHE A 103 2.29 -5.65 -9.88
C PHE A 103 1.57 -4.64 -10.79
N SER A 104 1.13 -3.51 -10.21
CA SER A 104 0.49 -2.41 -10.94
C SER A 104 1.41 -1.82 -12.01
N TYR A 105 2.67 -1.58 -11.66
CA TYR A 105 3.70 -1.09 -12.57
C TYR A 105 3.95 -2.09 -13.72
N ALA A 106 4.22 -3.37 -13.42
CA ALA A 106 4.54 -4.37 -14.44
C ALA A 106 3.39 -4.60 -15.44
N LYS A 107 2.13 -4.56 -14.98
CA LYS A 107 0.95 -4.63 -15.85
C LYS A 107 0.82 -3.39 -16.76
N ARG A 108 1.27 -2.21 -16.30
CA ARG A 108 1.20 -0.97 -17.08
C ARG A 108 2.39 -0.82 -18.04
N SER A 109 3.59 -1.26 -17.69
CA SER A 109 4.76 -1.20 -18.57
C SER A 109 4.65 -2.07 -19.83
N GLN A 110 3.68 -2.97 -19.91
CA GLN A 110 3.33 -3.72 -21.13
C GLN A 110 2.56 -2.87 -22.17
N THR A 111 1.99 -1.73 -21.78
CA THR A 111 1.03 -0.97 -22.61
C THR A 111 1.17 0.56 -22.53
N GLN A 112 2.01 1.09 -21.63
CA GLN A 112 2.14 2.52 -21.37
C GLN A 112 3.62 2.91 -21.21
N THR A 113 3.98 4.09 -21.71
CA THR A 113 5.34 4.63 -21.56
C THR A 113 5.62 5.01 -20.11
N GLN A 114 6.91 5.12 -19.75
CA GLN A 114 7.34 5.52 -18.41
C GLN A 114 6.72 6.87 -17.99
N TRP A 115 6.63 7.82 -18.92
CA TRP A 115 6.02 9.12 -18.71
C TRP A 115 4.50 9.03 -18.48
N GLN A 116 3.78 8.22 -19.26
CA GLN A 116 2.34 7.98 -19.07
C GLN A 116 2.04 7.32 -17.71
N ILE A 117 2.92 6.44 -17.23
CA ILE A 117 2.80 5.82 -15.89
C ILE A 117 3.09 6.86 -14.81
N PHE A 118 4.15 7.66 -14.95
CA PHE A 118 4.48 8.74 -14.02
C PHE A 118 3.36 9.78 -13.90
N LEU A 119 2.83 10.29 -15.01
CA LEU A 119 1.71 11.25 -15.02
C LEU A 119 0.44 10.66 -14.37
N ARG A 120 0.17 9.36 -14.54
CA ARG A 120 -0.92 8.66 -13.86
C ARG A 120 -0.71 8.59 -12.34
N VAL A 121 0.52 8.36 -11.90
CA VAL A 121 0.89 8.40 -10.47
C VAL A 121 0.78 9.82 -9.92
N LEU A 122 1.33 10.82 -10.62
CA LEU A 122 1.26 12.23 -10.22
C LEU A 122 -0.20 12.70 -10.11
N ARG A 123 -1.08 12.35 -11.06
CA ARG A 123 -2.52 12.61 -10.94
C ARG A 123 -3.13 11.95 -9.70
N ARG A 124 -2.75 10.72 -9.35
CA ARG A 124 -3.23 10.06 -8.12
C ARG A 124 -2.74 10.79 -6.87
N VAL A 125 -1.46 11.22 -6.85
CA VAL A 125 -0.86 12.00 -5.76
C VAL A 125 -1.63 13.30 -5.57
N VAL A 126 -1.80 14.10 -6.63
CA VAL A 126 -2.53 15.38 -6.58
C VAL A 126 -3.98 15.19 -6.14
N VAL A 127 -4.71 14.19 -6.66
CA VAL A 127 -6.10 13.92 -6.27
C VAL A 127 -6.19 13.52 -4.80
N LEU A 128 -5.32 12.64 -4.30
CA LEU A 128 -5.29 12.27 -2.88
C LEU A 128 -4.92 13.45 -1.99
N PHE A 129 -3.96 14.27 -2.41
CA PHE A 129 -3.51 15.45 -1.67
C PHE A 129 -4.66 16.45 -1.51
N LEU A 130 -5.30 16.83 -2.63
CA LEU A 130 -6.43 17.76 -2.66
C LEU A 130 -7.67 17.22 -1.92
N LEU A 131 -7.93 15.90 -1.93
CA LEU A 131 -9.00 15.32 -1.12
C LEU A 131 -8.70 15.39 0.39
N GLY A 132 -7.43 15.27 0.78
CA GLY A 132 -6.97 15.56 2.15
C GLY A 132 -7.19 17.03 2.53
N SER A 133 -6.70 17.95 1.69
CA SER A 133 -6.89 19.40 1.88
C SER A 133 -8.37 19.78 1.98
N LEU A 134 -9.21 19.24 1.08
CA LEU A 134 -10.64 19.53 1.03
C LEU A 134 -11.38 19.04 2.29
N ARG A 135 -11.10 17.80 2.74
CA ARG A 135 -11.69 17.26 3.99
C ARG A 135 -11.45 18.21 5.15
N THR A 136 -10.20 18.64 5.34
CA THR A 136 -9.83 19.48 6.48
C THR A 136 -10.27 20.92 6.29
N SER A 137 -10.28 21.44 5.06
CA SER A 137 -10.82 22.77 4.79
C SER A 137 -12.31 22.88 5.13
N VAL A 138 -13.08 21.82 4.85
CA VAL A 138 -14.49 21.71 5.26
C VAL A 138 -14.61 21.58 6.78
N GLN A 139 -13.74 20.80 7.43
CA GLN A 139 -13.76 20.61 8.89
C GLN A 139 -13.33 21.86 9.69
N LEU A 140 -12.45 22.71 9.14
CA LEU A 140 -11.97 23.95 9.74
C LEU A 140 -12.71 25.21 9.26
N GLY A 141 -13.69 25.07 8.35
CA GLY A 141 -14.42 26.20 7.75
C GLY A 141 -13.54 27.20 6.97
N SER A 142 -12.30 26.84 6.65
CA SER A 142 -11.28 27.75 6.11
C SER A 142 -10.28 27.00 5.21
N PRO A 143 -9.70 27.63 4.16
CA PRO A 143 -8.82 26.92 3.23
C PRO A 143 -7.53 26.41 3.88
N TYR A 144 -7.34 25.09 3.89
CA TYR A 144 -6.22 24.44 4.56
C TYR A 144 -5.58 23.38 3.64
N LEU A 145 -4.34 23.66 3.18
CA LEU A 145 -3.72 22.90 2.09
C LEU A 145 -2.86 21.71 2.55
N VAL A 146 -2.05 21.88 3.60
CA VAL A 146 -1.06 20.87 4.06
C VAL A 146 -1.58 20.19 5.32
N GLU A 147 -2.23 19.04 5.14
CA GLU A 147 -2.82 18.23 6.21
C GLU A 147 -2.13 16.86 6.26
N LEU A 148 -0.99 16.82 6.94
CA LEU A 148 -0.22 15.59 7.17
C LEU A 148 -0.78 14.71 8.30
N SER A 149 -1.70 15.24 9.11
CA SER A 149 -2.47 14.49 10.11
C SER A 149 -3.63 13.68 9.52
N SER A 150 -4.06 13.99 8.29
CA SER A 150 -4.98 13.14 7.54
C SER A 150 -4.25 11.97 6.90
N ALA A 151 -4.89 10.80 6.80
CA ALA A 151 -4.33 9.64 6.10
C ALA A 151 -3.97 9.90 4.61
N LEU A 152 -4.66 10.81 3.93
CA LEU A 152 -4.63 10.91 2.46
C LEU A 152 -3.31 11.50 1.91
N GLN A 153 -2.75 12.51 2.56
CA GLN A 153 -1.49 13.14 2.10
C GLN A 153 -0.25 12.25 2.35
N PRO A 154 -0.08 11.61 3.53
CA PRO A 154 0.97 10.61 3.75
C PRO A 154 0.90 9.43 2.78
N ILE A 155 -0.31 8.91 2.47
CA ILE A 155 -0.49 7.86 1.43
C ILE A 155 0.01 8.36 0.07
N ALA A 156 -0.29 9.61 -0.31
CA ALA A 156 0.15 10.18 -1.57
C ALA A 156 1.68 10.32 -1.63
N ILE A 157 2.30 10.86 -0.58
CA ILE A 157 3.75 11.08 -0.49
C ILE A 157 4.51 9.75 -0.50
N SER A 158 4.12 8.78 0.31
CA SER A 158 4.82 7.49 0.40
C SER A 158 4.65 6.63 -0.84
N TYR A 159 3.47 6.65 -1.47
CA TYR A 159 3.23 5.97 -2.74
C TYR A 159 4.08 6.59 -3.87
N LEU A 160 4.29 7.91 -3.88
CA LEU A 160 5.20 8.57 -4.82
C LEU A 160 6.66 8.17 -4.58
N ALA A 161 7.13 8.23 -3.34
CA ALA A 161 8.51 7.85 -2.97
C ALA A 161 8.82 6.39 -3.34
N ALA A 162 7.91 5.46 -3.00
CA ALA A 162 8.03 4.06 -3.40
C ALA A 162 7.92 3.87 -4.93
N PHE A 163 7.12 4.68 -5.63
CA PHE A 163 7.04 4.63 -7.09
C PHE A 163 8.35 5.05 -7.76
N LEU A 164 8.99 6.14 -7.32
CA LEU A 164 10.28 6.58 -7.86
C LEU A 164 11.35 5.48 -7.73
N LEU A 165 11.27 4.69 -6.65
CA LEU A 165 12.15 3.55 -6.41
C LEU A 165 11.73 2.25 -7.14
N VAL A 166 10.57 2.16 -7.81
CA VAL A 166 10.05 0.89 -8.36
C VAL A 166 10.99 0.23 -9.36
N ARG A 167 11.69 1.02 -10.18
CA ARG A 167 12.64 0.57 -11.20
C ARG A 167 14.02 0.23 -10.65
N GLN A 168 14.34 0.67 -9.43
CA GLN A 168 15.66 0.49 -8.85
C GLN A 168 15.92 -0.97 -8.43
N SER A 169 17.20 -1.31 -8.25
CA SER A 169 17.59 -2.63 -7.74
C SER A 169 17.06 -2.85 -6.32
N THR A 170 16.85 -4.11 -5.92
CA THR A 170 16.41 -4.44 -4.55
C THR A 170 17.41 -3.99 -3.50
N LYS A 171 18.71 -3.90 -3.82
CA LYS A 171 19.73 -3.32 -2.94
C LYS A 171 19.48 -1.83 -2.68
N VAL A 172 19.24 -1.03 -3.73
CA VAL A 172 18.94 0.40 -3.60
C VAL A 172 17.62 0.63 -2.87
N GLN A 173 16.60 -0.20 -3.11
CA GLN A 173 15.32 -0.14 -2.40
C GLN A 173 15.48 -0.45 -0.90
N ALA A 174 16.24 -1.52 -0.55
CA ALA A 174 16.51 -1.87 0.84
C ALA A 174 17.34 -0.79 1.55
N ALA A 175 18.38 -0.27 0.88
CA ALA A 175 19.20 0.81 1.41
C ALA A 175 18.37 2.09 1.66
N ALA A 176 17.49 2.49 0.74
CA ALA A 176 16.62 3.65 0.91
C ALA A 176 15.57 3.45 2.01
N GLY A 177 14.96 2.26 2.12
CA GLY A 177 14.03 1.95 3.22
C GLY A 177 14.72 1.99 4.58
N ALA A 178 15.90 1.38 4.69
CA ALA A 178 16.69 1.35 5.91
C ALA A 178 17.24 2.74 6.29
N SER A 179 17.76 3.52 5.33
CA SER A 179 18.32 4.85 5.63
C SER A 179 17.25 5.86 6.06
N ILE A 180 16.02 5.75 5.53
CA ILE A 180 14.88 6.54 5.98
C ILE A 180 14.48 6.17 7.41
N LEU A 181 14.49 4.87 7.77
CA LEU A 181 14.14 4.42 9.12
C LEU A 181 15.23 4.77 10.16
N VAL A 182 16.50 4.53 9.83
CA VAL A 182 17.65 4.88 10.69
C VAL A 182 17.79 6.40 10.81
N GLY A 183 17.60 7.15 9.72
CA GLY A 183 17.57 8.60 9.74
C GLY A 183 16.43 9.17 10.61
N TYR A 184 15.27 8.53 10.62
CA TYR A 184 14.16 8.87 11.52
C TYR A 184 14.50 8.58 12.99
N ALA A 185 15.12 7.42 13.29
CA ALA A 185 15.57 7.11 14.64
C ALA A 185 16.61 8.12 15.16
N ILE A 186 17.60 8.46 14.33
CA ILE A 186 18.62 9.49 14.62
C ILE A 186 17.98 10.88 14.82
N LEU A 187 16.99 11.24 13.99
CA LEU A 187 16.24 12.49 14.12
C LEU A 187 15.57 12.60 15.50
N LEU A 188 14.84 11.57 15.93
CA LEU A 188 14.18 11.57 17.25
C LEU A 188 15.19 11.53 18.42
N ALA A 189 16.29 10.79 18.28
CA ALA A 189 17.28 10.59 19.34
C ALA A 189 18.16 11.83 19.59
N PHE A 190 18.51 12.60 18.54
CA PHE A 190 19.55 13.64 18.64
C PHE A 190 19.09 15.07 18.36
N VAL A 191 17.88 15.30 17.81
CA VAL A 191 17.38 16.67 17.56
C VAL A 191 16.46 17.12 18.72
N PRO A 192 16.81 18.20 19.44
CA PRO A 192 15.94 18.81 20.45
C PRO A 192 14.86 19.68 19.78
N ALA A 193 13.87 20.10 20.56
CA ALA A 193 12.88 21.10 20.14
C ALA A 193 12.67 22.17 21.21
N THR A 194 11.85 23.18 20.91
CA THR A 194 11.57 24.30 21.82
C THR A 194 10.97 23.80 23.13
N GLY A 195 11.75 23.86 24.22
CA GLY A 195 11.37 23.36 25.54
C GLY A 195 11.46 21.83 25.71
N VAL A 196 12.00 21.09 24.75
CA VAL A 196 12.07 19.62 24.77
C VAL A 196 13.51 19.14 24.50
N PRO A 197 14.14 18.38 25.41
CA PRO A 197 15.49 17.85 25.18
C PRO A 197 15.49 16.78 24.07
N ALA A 198 16.65 16.62 23.41
CA ALA A 198 16.87 15.57 22.43
C ALA A 198 16.65 14.18 23.04
N GLY A 199 16.09 13.25 22.28
CA GLY A 199 15.80 11.89 22.76
C GLY A 199 14.61 11.79 23.72
N SER A 200 13.80 12.84 23.89
CA SER A 200 12.59 12.76 24.70
C SER A 200 11.43 12.10 23.95
N TYR A 201 11.00 10.94 24.45
CA TYR A 201 9.83 10.17 23.98
C TYR A 201 8.62 10.31 24.92
N GLN A 202 8.55 11.39 25.70
CA GLN A 202 7.46 11.61 26.67
C GLN A 202 6.20 12.19 26.01
N ARG A 203 5.01 11.81 26.51
CA ARG A 203 3.73 12.39 26.09
C ARG A 203 3.71 13.88 26.44
N GLY A 204 3.36 14.73 25.48
CA GLY A 204 3.40 16.19 25.66
C GLY A 204 4.80 16.84 25.55
N ALA A 205 5.88 16.07 25.57
CA ALA A 205 7.26 16.59 25.51
C ALA A 205 8.14 15.72 24.59
N ASN A 206 7.90 15.79 23.28
CA ASN A 206 8.64 15.04 22.25
C ASN A 206 8.74 15.83 20.93
N LEU A 207 9.76 15.52 20.11
CA LEU A 207 10.03 16.20 18.83
C LEU A 207 8.87 16.09 17.83
N VAL A 208 8.10 14.99 17.85
CA VAL A 208 7.01 14.75 16.89
C VAL A 208 5.87 15.73 17.12
N LEU A 209 5.51 15.97 18.39
CA LEU A 209 4.53 16.97 18.79
C LEU A 209 4.99 18.39 18.43
N SER A 210 6.26 18.72 18.67
CA SER A 210 6.81 20.04 18.31
C SER A 210 6.79 20.29 16.80
N ALA A 211 6.99 19.25 15.98
CA ALA A 211 6.88 19.35 14.53
C ALA A 211 5.44 19.57 14.04
N ASP A 212 4.46 18.89 14.65
CA ASP A 212 3.04 19.12 14.36
C ASP A 212 2.61 20.55 14.74
N LEU A 213 3.02 21.05 15.91
CA LEU A 213 2.77 22.44 16.30
C LEU A 213 3.42 23.44 15.33
N ALA A 214 4.65 23.17 14.87
CA ALA A 214 5.38 24.08 13.96
C ALA A 214 4.85 24.08 12.51
N VAL A 215 4.31 22.96 12.02
CA VAL A 215 3.90 22.80 10.61
C VAL A 215 2.37 22.86 10.42
N LEU A 216 1.59 22.38 11.39
CA LEU A 216 0.12 22.38 11.33
C LEU A 216 -0.52 23.48 12.21
N GLY A 217 0.26 24.11 13.10
CA GLY A 217 -0.25 25.10 14.06
C GLY A 217 -1.12 24.51 15.18
N ARG A 218 -1.20 23.17 15.28
CA ARG A 218 -2.06 22.43 16.21
C ARG A 218 -1.51 21.04 16.50
N ALA A 219 -1.95 20.47 17.62
CA ALA A 219 -1.66 19.10 18.03
C ALA A 219 -2.93 18.25 18.07
N LEU A 220 -2.76 16.93 18.00
CA LEU A 220 -3.81 15.96 18.31
C LEU A 220 -3.98 15.82 19.84
N PRO A 221 -5.21 15.74 20.39
CA PRO A 221 -5.44 15.54 21.83
C PRO A 221 -4.75 14.31 22.42
N GLU A 222 -4.55 13.28 21.60
CA GLU A 222 -3.86 12.05 21.97
C GLU A 222 -2.37 12.29 22.27
N GLY A 223 -1.78 13.36 21.72
CA GLY A 223 -0.39 13.76 21.90
C GLY A 223 0.61 13.12 20.94
N TRP A 224 0.15 12.25 20.03
CA TRP A 224 0.97 11.72 18.94
C TRP A 224 1.20 12.81 17.87
N GLY A 225 2.36 12.80 17.21
CA GLY A 225 2.64 13.66 16.06
C GLY A 225 2.54 12.92 14.73
N THR A 226 2.21 13.66 13.67
CA THR A 226 1.79 13.16 12.36
C THR A 226 2.68 13.65 11.21
N VAL A 227 3.24 14.84 11.30
CA VAL A 227 4.08 15.46 10.27
C VAL A 227 5.33 14.63 10.02
N LEU A 228 6.03 14.21 11.09
CA LEU A 228 7.20 13.35 10.95
C LEU A 228 6.85 11.87 10.74
N SER A 229 5.62 11.43 11.05
CA SER A 229 5.20 10.02 10.88
C SER A 229 5.09 9.60 9.40
N VAL A 230 5.06 10.58 8.49
CA VAL A 230 5.24 10.40 7.04
C VAL A 230 6.58 9.72 6.72
N ILE A 231 7.64 9.97 7.50
CA ILE A 231 9.00 9.45 7.28
C ILE A 231 9.05 7.91 7.44
N PRO A 232 8.70 7.30 8.59
CA PRO A 232 8.61 5.84 8.69
C PRO A 232 7.51 5.26 7.79
N THR A 233 6.43 6.01 7.50
CA THR A 233 5.40 5.61 6.53
C THR A 233 5.96 5.39 5.11
N ILE A 234 6.92 6.22 4.68
CA ILE A 234 7.68 5.99 3.42
C ILE A 234 8.47 4.68 3.50
N SER A 235 9.21 4.45 4.59
CA SER A 235 10.00 3.22 4.77
C SER A 235 9.13 1.95 4.73
N THR A 236 8.02 1.91 5.46
CA THR A 236 7.03 0.81 5.44
C THR A 236 6.46 0.57 4.04
N THR A 237 6.24 1.63 3.26
CA THR A 237 5.77 1.50 1.86
C THR A 237 6.87 0.94 0.94
N ILE A 238 8.15 1.26 1.20
CA ILE A 238 9.30 0.69 0.48
C ILE A 238 9.53 -0.78 0.85
N LEU A 239 9.36 -1.15 2.14
CA LEU A 239 9.36 -2.54 2.59
C LEU A 239 8.25 -3.34 1.90
N GLY A 240 7.05 -2.75 1.78
CA GLY A 240 5.95 -3.32 1.00
C GLY A 240 6.34 -3.60 -0.45
N LEU A 241 6.95 -2.63 -1.13
CA LEU A 241 7.46 -2.75 -2.50
C LEU A 241 8.51 -3.87 -2.66
N LEU A 242 9.41 -4.04 -1.68
CA LEU A 242 10.36 -5.16 -1.63
C LEU A 242 9.65 -6.51 -1.49
N ILE A 243 8.63 -6.61 -0.63
CA ILE A 243 7.80 -7.82 -0.50
C ILE A 243 7.05 -8.10 -1.81
N GLY A 244 6.49 -7.08 -2.46
CA GLY A 244 5.82 -7.23 -3.76
C GLY A 244 6.75 -7.81 -4.83
N LYS A 245 7.99 -7.30 -4.93
CA LYS A 245 9.02 -7.87 -5.81
C LYS A 245 9.43 -9.29 -5.41
N LEU A 246 9.53 -9.60 -4.12
CA LEU A 246 9.79 -10.96 -3.64
C LEU A 246 8.67 -11.92 -4.07
N LEU A 247 7.40 -11.53 -3.94
CA LEU A 247 6.25 -12.33 -4.37
C LEU A 247 6.22 -12.55 -5.88
N MET A 248 6.59 -11.53 -6.68
CA MET A 248 6.72 -11.64 -8.15
C MET A 248 7.91 -12.49 -8.62
N SER A 249 8.93 -12.70 -7.79
CA SER A 249 10.13 -13.46 -8.20
C SER A 249 9.85 -14.95 -8.43
N SER A 250 10.65 -15.61 -9.27
CA SER A 250 10.57 -17.05 -9.58
C SER A 250 10.94 -17.98 -8.40
N ARG A 251 11.13 -17.45 -7.19
CA ARG A 251 11.46 -18.24 -5.99
C ARG A 251 10.29 -19.17 -5.59
N PRO A 252 10.57 -20.38 -5.08
CA PRO A 252 9.53 -21.28 -4.57
C PRO A 252 8.82 -20.66 -3.35
N ALA A 253 7.54 -21.01 -3.16
CA ALA A 253 6.70 -20.45 -2.08
C ALA A 253 7.33 -20.63 -0.69
N ARG A 254 7.87 -21.82 -0.38
CA ARG A 254 8.62 -22.09 0.87
C ARG A 254 9.80 -21.13 1.09
N GLY A 255 10.50 -20.73 0.02
CA GLY A 255 11.60 -19.77 0.08
C GLY A 255 11.11 -18.34 0.34
N LYS A 256 9.99 -17.94 -0.28
CA LYS A 256 9.34 -16.64 -0.02
C LYS A 256 8.88 -16.55 1.44
N ILE A 257 8.21 -17.59 1.94
CA ILE A 257 7.72 -17.67 3.33
C ILE A 257 8.89 -17.61 4.33
N ARG A 258 9.97 -18.38 4.12
CA ARG A 258 11.18 -18.33 4.98
C ARG A 258 11.78 -16.92 5.07
N ILE A 259 11.89 -16.21 3.94
CA ILE A 259 12.43 -14.84 3.92
C ILE A 259 11.50 -13.87 4.68
N LEU A 260 10.18 -13.95 4.46
CA LEU A 260 9.22 -13.10 5.14
C LEU A 260 9.17 -13.36 6.65
N GLY A 261 9.17 -14.63 7.06
CA GLY A 261 9.22 -15.03 8.47
C GLY A 261 10.51 -14.58 9.16
N ALA A 262 11.67 -14.78 8.52
CA ALA A 262 12.95 -14.33 9.06
C ALA A 262 13.00 -12.80 9.21
N VAL A 263 12.60 -12.03 8.18
CA VAL A 263 12.56 -10.56 8.25
C VAL A 263 11.58 -10.07 9.32
N GLY A 264 10.42 -10.71 9.46
CA GLY A 264 9.44 -10.39 10.51
C GLY A 264 9.98 -10.65 11.92
N VAL A 265 10.52 -11.84 12.17
CA VAL A 265 11.09 -12.23 13.47
C VAL A 265 12.30 -11.36 13.83
N SER A 266 13.21 -11.09 12.88
CA SER A 266 14.32 -10.16 13.11
C SER A 266 13.84 -8.72 13.39
N GLY A 267 12.79 -8.25 12.71
CA GLY A 267 12.20 -6.94 12.97
C GLY A 267 11.61 -6.82 14.37
N VAL A 268 10.86 -7.83 14.83
CA VAL A 268 10.32 -7.88 16.20
C VAL A 268 11.43 -8.00 17.25
N ALA A 269 12.44 -8.85 17.02
CA ALA A 269 13.56 -9.01 17.94
C ALA A 269 14.39 -7.72 18.09
N LEU A 270 14.68 -7.03 16.99
CA LEU A 270 15.35 -5.72 17.01
C LEU A 270 14.49 -4.66 17.70
N GLY A 271 13.18 -4.62 17.42
CA GLY A 271 12.24 -3.69 18.05
C GLY A 271 11.97 -3.96 19.54
N TRP A 272 12.41 -5.09 20.08
CA TRP A 272 12.38 -5.41 21.52
C TRP A 272 13.74 -5.15 22.21
N MET A 273 14.79 -4.89 21.44
CA MET A 273 16.15 -4.62 21.92
C MET A 273 16.51 -3.13 21.97
N MET A 274 15.57 -2.23 21.63
CA MET A 274 15.74 -0.78 21.53
C MET A 274 14.72 -0.03 22.38
#